data_AF-A0AA44YAK7-F1
#
_entry.id   AF-A0AA44YAK7-F1
#
_cell.length_a   1.000
_cell.length_b   1.000
_cell.length_c   1.000
_cell.angle_alpha   90.00
_cell.angle_beta   90.00
_cell.angle_gamma   90.00
#
_symmetry.space_group_name_H-M   'P 1'
#
loop_
_entity.id
_entity.type
_entity.pdbx_description
1 polymer ?
#
loop_
_entity_poly.entity_id
_entity_poly.type
_entity_poly.pdbx_seq_one_letter_code
_entity_poly.pdbx_strand_id
1 'polypeptide(L)'
;MKIGLTKFNYPEIRCVTTSQENDYINLKKYNIYYYFNNIPVIKNYFHRFLFKPISVKNVDVIHSFNDICLTNNKWVVTFETMLPRFLDILSNHKNLNPEYIYNDEINKYLEVVARDNCLGVIALSKSAKKIQSDILKAYPKVRDKIEKKCSFCTLLKKYILLNMRLKKKS
;
A
#
# COMPACT_ATOMS: atom_id res chain seq x y z
N MET A 1 17.96 3.29 9.30
CA MET A 1 16.64 2.74 9.69
C MET A 1 16.43 1.42 8.98
N LYS A 2 15.82 0.43 9.63
CA LYS A 2 15.52 -0.88 9.03
C LYS A 2 14.14 -0.87 8.36
N ILE A 3 14.10 -0.93 7.04
CA ILE A 3 12.89 -0.90 6.23
C ILE A 3 12.63 -2.30 5.67
N GLY A 4 11.47 -2.88 6.00
CA GLY A 4 11.03 -4.14 5.42
C GLY A 4 10.31 -3.95 4.09
N LEU A 5 10.75 -4.61 3.02
CA LEU A 5 10.04 -4.58 1.74
C LEU A 5 9.19 -5.84 1.55
N THR A 6 7.94 -5.69 1.13
CA THR A 6 7.04 -6.85 0.90
C THR A 6 7.49 -7.70 -0.28
N LYS A 7 8.18 -7.08 -1.25
CA LYS A 7 8.73 -7.66 -2.47
C LYS A 7 10.06 -6.95 -2.78
N PHE A 8 10.90 -7.60 -3.57
CA PHE A 8 12.20 -7.08 -4.03
C PHE A 8 12.28 -7.20 -5.56
N ASN A 9 11.23 -6.76 -6.26
CA ASN A 9 11.26 -6.70 -7.72
C ASN A 9 11.68 -5.29 -8.16
N TYR A 10 11.80 -5.10 -9.47
CA TYR A 10 12.23 -3.84 -10.06
C TYR A 10 11.42 -2.61 -9.59
N PRO A 11 10.08 -2.65 -9.50
CA PRO A 11 9.31 -1.50 -9.01
C PRO A 11 9.64 -1.15 -7.56
N GLU A 12 9.79 -2.12 -6.67
CA GLU A 12 10.13 -1.88 -5.26
C GLU A 12 11.52 -1.25 -5.15
N ILE A 13 12.52 -1.77 -5.87
CA ILE A 13 13.88 -1.23 -5.87
C ILE A 13 13.87 0.23 -6.37
N ARG A 14 13.29 0.48 -7.55
CA ARG A 14 13.28 1.82 -8.14
C ARG A 14 12.41 2.81 -7.35
N CYS A 15 11.27 2.35 -6.85
CA CYS A 15 10.26 3.21 -6.24
C CYS A 15 10.29 3.24 -4.71
N VAL A 16 11.14 2.46 -4.05
CA VAL A 16 11.22 2.44 -2.58
C VAL A 16 12.65 2.60 -2.06
N THR A 17 13.65 1.92 -2.64
CA THR A 17 15.03 1.92 -2.10
C THR A 17 15.86 3.11 -2.56
N THR A 18 15.40 4.33 -2.29
CA THR A 18 16.05 5.57 -2.80
C THR A 18 17.09 6.19 -1.89
N SER A 19 17.13 5.84 -0.60
CA SER A 19 18.20 6.29 0.30
C SER A 19 19.14 5.13 0.60
N GLN A 20 20.44 5.35 0.42
CA GLN A 20 21.50 4.39 0.74
C GLN A 20 21.76 4.28 2.25
N GLU A 21 21.23 5.19 3.06
CA GLU A 21 21.42 5.23 4.53
C GLU A 21 20.45 4.30 5.30
N ASN A 22 19.55 3.63 4.58
CA ASN A 22 18.58 2.71 5.16
C ASN A 22 18.96 1.25 4.87
N ASP A 23 18.74 0.40 5.85
CA ASP A 23 18.88 -1.05 5.72
C ASP A 23 17.57 -1.63 5.19
N TYR A 24 17.58 -2.18 3.98
CA TYR A 24 16.39 -2.80 3.38
C TYR A 24 16.39 -4.30 3.58
N ILE A 25 15.33 -4.83 4.20
CA ILE A 25 15.16 -6.25 4.50
C ILE A 25 14.04 -6.82 3.62
N ASN A 26 14.32 -7.91 2.90
CA ASN A 26 13.31 -8.58 2.08
C ASN A 26 12.36 -9.42 2.93
N LEU A 27 11.10 -9.00 3.01
CA LEU A 27 10.06 -9.68 3.79
C LEU A 27 9.18 -10.62 2.96
N LYS A 28 9.46 -10.83 1.66
CA LYS A 28 8.63 -11.64 0.76
C LYS A 28 8.27 -13.02 1.32
N LYS A 29 9.24 -13.71 1.92
CA LYS A 29 9.07 -15.05 2.50
C LYS A 29 8.20 -15.05 3.77
N TYR A 30 8.01 -13.91 4.41
CA TYR A 30 7.19 -13.81 5.62
C TYR A 30 5.70 -13.59 5.31
N ASN A 31 5.35 -13.30 4.05
CA ASN A 31 3.96 -13.16 3.65
C ASN A 31 3.29 -14.53 3.61
N ILE A 32 2.26 -14.75 4.43
CA ILE A 32 1.52 -16.01 4.45
C ILE A 32 0.96 -16.36 3.06
N TYR A 33 0.48 -15.37 2.30
CA TYR A 33 -0.07 -15.56 0.95
C TYR A 33 0.97 -16.02 -0.08
N TYR A 34 2.27 -15.84 0.21
CA TYR A 34 3.34 -16.37 -0.65
C TYR A 34 3.25 -17.90 -0.79
N TYR A 35 2.83 -18.59 0.26
CA TYR A 35 2.73 -20.06 0.27
C TYR A 35 1.40 -20.57 -0.29
N PHE A 36 0.31 -19.82 -0.11
CA PHE A 36 -1.02 -20.26 -0.54
C PHE A 36 -1.36 -19.91 -1.99
N ASN A 37 -0.69 -18.91 -2.59
CA ASN A 37 -0.98 -18.48 -3.97
C ASN A 37 -0.64 -19.54 -5.05
N ASN A 38 0.08 -20.60 -4.68
CA ASN A 38 0.39 -21.72 -5.58
C ASN A 38 -0.70 -22.80 -5.59
N ILE A 39 -1.72 -22.68 -4.74
CA ILE A 39 -2.85 -23.62 -4.70
C ILE A 39 -3.92 -23.14 -5.70
N PRO A 40 -4.20 -23.89 -6.80
CA PRO A 40 -5.06 -23.43 -7.89
C PRO A 40 -6.46 -23.00 -7.45
N VAL A 41 -7.05 -23.72 -6.49
CA VAL A 41 -8.39 -23.46 -5.96
C VAL A 41 -8.47 -22.11 -5.23
N ILE A 42 -7.37 -21.67 -4.62
CA ILE A 42 -7.34 -20.46 -3.78
C ILE A 42 -6.66 -19.28 -4.50
N LYS A 43 -6.02 -19.55 -5.65
CA LYS A 43 -5.36 -18.54 -6.50
C LYS A 43 -6.30 -17.45 -7.00
N ASN A 44 -7.60 -17.77 -7.16
CA ASN A 44 -8.62 -16.81 -7.54
C ASN A 44 -9.25 -16.07 -6.34
N TYR A 45 -9.08 -16.60 -5.12
CA TYR A 45 -9.61 -16.02 -3.88
C TYR A 45 -8.61 -15.10 -3.19
N PHE A 46 -7.31 -15.37 -3.32
CA PHE A 46 -6.28 -14.54 -2.71
C PHE A 46 -5.87 -13.39 -3.61
N HIS A 47 -6.25 -12.20 -3.18
CA HIS A 47 -5.85 -10.97 -3.82
C HIS A 47 -4.33 -10.81 -3.86
N ARG A 48 -3.79 -10.65 -5.07
CA ARG A 48 -2.35 -10.59 -5.37
C ARG A 48 -1.60 -9.41 -4.71
N PHE A 49 -2.34 -8.50 -4.10
CA PHE A 49 -1.86 -7.24 -3.53
C PHE A 49 -2.09 -7.16 -2.01
N LEU A 50 -1.90 -8.27 -1.31
CA LEU A 50 -1.97 -8.34 0.15
C LEU A 50 -0.66 -8.87 0.73
N PHE A 51 -0.25 -8.28 1.84
CA PHE A 51 0.87 -8.74 2.65
C PHE A 51 0.39 -9.00 4.07
N LYS A 52 0.36 -10.27 4.49
CA LYS A 52 0.03 -10.65 5.86
C LYS A 52 1.24 -11.40 6.45
N PRO A 53 2.04 -10.74 7.30
CA PRO A 53 3.23 -11.37 7.87
C PRO A 53 2.86 -12.44 8.89
N ILE A 54 3.55 -13.58 8.85
CA ILE A 54 3.46 -14.60 9.91
C ILE A 54 4.15 -14.10 11.19
N SER A 55 5.33 -13.52 11.04
CA SER A 55 6.09 -12.84 12.09
C SER A 55 7.08 -11.89 11.44
N VAL A 56 7.07 -10.61 11.81
CA VAL A 56 8.07 -9.64 11.37
C VAL A 56 8.58 -8.93 12.61
N LYS A 57 9.74 -9.39 13.08
CA LYS A 57 10.54 -8.74 14.12
C LYS A 57 11.73 -8.08 13.43
N ASN A 58 12.20 -6.95 13.96
CA ASN A 58 13.42 -6.24 13.52
C ASN A 58 13.31 -5.32 12.29
N VAL A 59 12.14 -4.72 12.03
CA VAL A 59 12.02 -3.58 11.10
C VAL A 59 11.29 -2.42 11.78
N ASP A 60 11.71 -1.20 11.47
CA ASP A 60 11.09 0.02 11.99
C ASP A 60 9.78 0.34 11.26
N VAL A 61 9.74 0.05 9.96
CA VAL A 61 8.60 0.27 9.08
C VAL A 61 8.62 -0.72 7.91
N ILE A 62 7.45 -1.14 7.46
CA ILE A 62 7.27 -1.92 6.23
C ILE A 62 6.92 -0.97 5.09
N HIS A 63 7.63 -1.01 3.97
CA HIS A 63 7.28 -0.26 2.78
C HIS A 63 6.88 -1.22 1.66
N SER A 64 5.61 -1.18 1.28
CA SER A 64 5.04 -2.01 0.21
C SER A 64 4.86 -1.24 -1.10
N PHE A 65 4.78 -2.00 -2.20
CA PHE A 65 4.38 -1.49 -3.50
C PHE A 65 3.12 -2.21 -3.97
N ASN A 66 2.02 -1.46 -4.08
CA ASN A 66 0.63 -1.91 -4.29
C ASN A 66 0.06 -2.83 -3.19
N ASP A 67 0.88 -3.49 -2.37
CA ASP A 67 0.39 -4.41 -1.35
C ASP A 67 -0.18 -3.67 -0.13
N ILE A 68 -1.36 -4.07 0.33
CA ILE A 68 -1.90 -3.65 1.63
C ILE A 68 -1.35 -4.56 2.72
N CYS A 69 -0.73 -3.96 3.74
CA CYS A 69 -0.12 -4.71 4.85
C CYS A 69 -1.16 -4.99 5.95
N LEU A 70 -1.60 -6.24 6.04
CA LEU A 70 -2.50 -6.76 7.08
C LEU A 70 -1.70 -7.09 8.35
N THR A 71 -1.23 -6.06 9.03
CA THR A 71 -0.35 -6.16 10.20
C THR A 71 -0.59 -5.02 11.19
N ASN A 72 -0.07 -5.17 12.40
CA ASN A 72 -0.01 -4.10 13.41
C ASN A 72 1.30 -3.30 13.32
N ASN A 73 2.30 -3.79 12.58
CA ASN A 73 3.55 -3.05 12.36
C ASN A 73 3.27 -1.74 11.61
N LYS A 74 4.13 -0.74 11.82
CA LYS A 74 4.11 0.50 11.04
C LYS A 74 4.38 0.20 9.57
N TRP A 75 3.62 0.80 8.66
CA TRP A 75 3.80 0.59 7.23
C TRP A 75 3.46 1.81 6.37
N VAL A 76 4.04 1.84 5.18
CA VAL A 76 3.81 2.82 4.11
C VAL A 76 3.59 2.04 2.82
N VAL A 77 2.72 2.53 1.95
CA VAL A 77 2.48 1.93 0.64
C VAL A 77 2.69 2.93 -0.47
N THR A 78 3.44 2.52 -1.49
CA THR A 78 3.48 3.20 -2.79
C THR A 78 2.57 2.47 -3.76
N PHE A 79 1.80 3.17 -4.60
CA PHE A 79 0.90 2.54 -5.56
C PHE A 79 0.92 3.21 -6.94
N GLU A 80 0.70 2.39 -7.98
CA GLU A 80 0.75 2.84 -9.39
C GLU A 80 -0.55 3.47 -9.89
N THR A 81 -1.69 2.85 -9.55
CA THR A 81 -3.01 3.25 -10.09
C THR A 81 -3.98 3.55 -8.95
N MET A 82 -4.21 2.58 -8.08
CA MET A 82 -5.16 2.66 -6.96
C MET A 82 -4.85 1.60 -5.89
N LEU A 83 -5.47 1.76 -4.72
CA LEU A 83 -5.51 0.85 -3.59
C LEU A 83 -6.95 0.73 -3.07
N PRO A 84 -7.42 -0.49 -2.75
CA PRO A 84 -6.83 -1.78 -3.13
C PRO A 84 -6.83 -1.98 -4.65
N ARG A 85 -5.89 -2.78 -5.18
CA ARG A 85 -5.77 -3.06 -6.62
C ARG A 85 -6.59 -4.31 -7.00
N PHE A 86 -7.91 -4.25 -6.84
CA PHE A 86 -8.81 -5.34 -7.25
C PHE A 86 -9.23 -5.25 -8.71
N LEU A 87 -9.50 -6.41 -9.31
CA LEU A 87 -9.88 -6.52 -10.71
C LEU A 87 -11.16 -5.75 -11.03
N ASP A 88 -12.14 -5.76 -10.12
CA ASP A 88 -13.43 -5.08 -10.30
C ASP A 88 -13.29 -3.56 -10.37
N ILE A 89 -12.30 -3.00 -9.67
CA ILE A 89 -12.02 -1.55 -9.75
C ILE A 89 -11.18 -1.24 -11.00
N LEU A 90 -10.28 -2.16 -11.38
CA LEU A 90 -9.45 -2.03 -12.58
C LEU A 90 -10.26 -2.12 -13.89
N SER A 91 -11.32 -2.94 -13.93
CA SER A 91 -12.22 -3.03 -15.08
C SER A 91 -13.03 -1.74 -15.22
N ASN A 92 -13.64 -1.26 -14.13
CA ASN A 92 -14.46 -0.03 -14.18
C ASN A 92 -13.63 1.23 -14.48
N HIS A 93 -12.40 1.34 -13.98
CA HIS A 93 -11.51 2.47 -14.24
C HIS A 93 -11.15 2.65 -15.74
N LYS A 94 -11.27 1.59 -16.57
CA LYS A 94 -10.98 1.69 -18.01
C LYS A 94 -12.10 2.35 -18.81
N ASN A 95 -13.28 2.57 -18.20
CA ASN A 95 -14.41 3.21 -18.85
C ASN A 95 -14.18 4.72 -18.98
N LEU A 96 -14.77 5.34 -20.00
CA LEU A 96 -14.70 6.80 -20.24
C LEU A 96 -15.25 7.62 -19.06
N ASN A 97 -16.25 7.09 -18.34
CA ASN A 97 -16.83 7.65 -17.12
C ASN A 97 -16.94 6.55 -16.05
N PRO A 98 -15.89 6.31 -15.25
CA PRO A 98 -15.94 5.29 -14.22
C PRO A 98 -16.86 5.72 -13.08
N GLU A 99 -17.85 4.88 -12.77
CA GLU A 99 -18.65 5.02 -11.55
C GLU A 99 -18.11 4.07 -10.49
N TYR A 100 -17.69 4.61 -9.34
CA TYR A 100 -17.20 3.81 -8.23
C TYR A 100 -18.34 3.53 -7.27
N ILE A 101 -18.77 2.27 -7.22
CA ILE A 101 -19.84 1.81 -6.33
C ILE A 101 -19.19 1.26 -5.05
N TYR A 102 -19.84 1.49 -3.92
CA TYR A 102 -19.43 0.94 -2.64
C TYR A 102 -19.42 -0.60 -2.67
N ASN A 103 -18.39 -1.19 -2.09
CA ASN A 103 -18.24 -2.64 -1.95
C ASN A 103 -17.63 -2.96 -0.57
N ASP A 104 -18.24 -3.88 0.17
CA ASP A 104 -17.80 -4.21 1.54
C ASP A 104 -16.41 -4.81 1.60
N GLU A 105 -16.02 -5.61 0.61
CA GLU A 105 -14.69 -6.17 0.54
C GLU A 105 -13.65 -5.06 0.33
N ILE A 106 -13.89 -4.12 -0.59
CA ILE A 106 -13.05 -2.94 -0.78
C ILE A 106 -12.95 -2.14 0.52
N ASN A 107 -14.09 -1.87 1.16
CA ASN A 107 -14.15 -1.08 2.38
C ASN A 107 -13.30 -1.71 3.50
N LYS A 108 -13.35 -3.04 3.67
CA LYS A 108 -12.53 -3.76 4.65
C LYS A 108 -11.03 -3.48 4.50
N TYR A 109 -10.53 -3.40 3.27
CA TYR A 109 -9.11 -3.10 3.03
C TYR A 109 -8.79 -1.61 3.14
N LEU A 110 -9.72 -0.74 2.74
CA LEU A 110 -9.59 0.70 2.96
C LEU A 110 -9.57 1.04 4.46
N GLU A 111 -10.34 0.34 5.29
CA GLU A 111 -10.27 0.47 6.74
C GLU A 111 -8.88 0.14 7.29
N VAL A 112 -8.20 -0.88 6.74
CA VAL A 112 -6.80 -1.18 7.09
C VAL A 112 -5.87 -0.04 6.70
N VAL A 113 -6.04 0.54 5.51
CA VAL A 113 -5.28 1.72 5.06
C VAL A 113 -5.58 2.95 5.95
N ALA A 114 -6.80 3.07 6.47
CA ALA A 114 -7.21 4.18 7.31
C ALA A 114 -6.58 4.13 8.72
N ARG A 115 -6.14 2.96 9.21
CA ARG A 115 -5.51 2.79 10.54
C ARG A 115 -4.26 3.64 10.73
N ASP A 116 -3.95 3.96 11.98
CA ASP A 116 -2.83 4.84 12.35
C ASP A 116 -1.45 4.22 12.11
N ASN A 117 -1.36 2.88 12.06
CA ASN A 117 -0.12 2.20 11.72
C ASN A 117 0.18 2.24 10.21
N CYS A 118 -0.81 2.55 9.37
CA CYS A 118 -0.56 2.98 7.98
C CYS A 118 -0.12 4.45 8.02
N LEU A 119 1.19 4.64 7.99
CA LEU A 119 1.82 5.94 8.14
C LEU A 119 1.74 6.78 6.88
N GLY A 120 1.51 6.19 5.70
CA GLY A 120 1.53 6.94 4.45
C GLY A 120 1.05 6.13 3.26
N VAL A 121 0.37 6.85 2.35
CA VAL A 121 -0.12 6.34 1.08
C VAL A 121 0.50 7.23 -0.01
N ILE A 122 1.31 6.63 -0.87
CA ILE A 122 2.14 7.36 -1.83
C ILE A 122 1.72 6.96 -3.25
N ALA A 123 0.99 7.84 -3.91
CA ALA A 123 0.69 7.69 -5.33
C ALA A 123 1.95 7.93 -6.16
N LEU A 124 2.22 7.09 -7.15
CA LEU A 124 3.36 7.32 -8.06
C LEU A 124 3.18 8.55 -8.95
N SER A 125 1.94 8.98 -9.19
CA SER A 125 1.63 10.11 -10.05
C SER A 125 0.47 10.94 -9.50
N LYS A 126 0.33 12.18 -10.01
CA LYS A 126 -0.85 13.00 -9.74
C LYS A 126 -2.14 12.32 -10.22
N SER A 127 -2.07 11.62 -11.35
CA SER A 127 -3.20 10.87 -11.90
C SER A 127 -3.64 9.75 -10.95
N ALA A 128 -2.71 8.92 -10.48
CA ALA A 128 -3.00 7.86 -9.50
C ALA A 128 -3.60 8.41 -8.20
N LYS A 129 -3.12 9.56 -7.72
CA LYS A 129 -3.74 10.23 -6.56
C LYS A 129 -5.17 10.68 -6.86
N LYS A 130 -5.43 11.23 -8.04
CA LYS A 130 -6.77 11.67 -8.46
C LYS A 130 -7.73 10.47 -8.51
N ILE A 131 -7.34 9.40 -9.20
CA ILE A 131 -8.08 8.14 -9.29
C ILE A 131 -8.43 7.62 -7.90
N GLN A 132 -7.45 7.58 -6.99
CA GLN A 132 -7.69 7.14 -5.62
C GLN A 132 -8.72 8.03 -4.90
N SER A 133 -8.66 9.35 -5.06
CA SER A 133 -9.62 10.27 -4.44
C SER A 133 -11.02 10.09 -5.03
N ASP A 134 -11.13 9.86 -6.34
CA ASP A 134 -12.42 9.57 -6.98
C ASP A 134 -13.03 8.25 -6.46
N ILE A 135 -12.22 7.20 -6.28
CA ILE A 135 -12.67 5.95 -5.63
C ILE A 135 -13.16 6.22 -4.21
N LEU A 136 -12.42 7.00 -3.42
CA LEU A 136 -12.75 7.28 -2.02
C LEU A 136 -14.06 8.06 -1.81
N LYS A 137 -14.62 8.69 -2.86
CA LYS A 137 -15.95 9.31 -2.78
C LYS A 137 -17.04 8.30 -2.42
N ALA A 138 -16.89 7.05 -2.84
CA ALA A 138 -17.80 5.96 -2.48
C ALA A 138 -17.62 5.45 -1.04
N TYR A 139 -16.56 5.87 -0.33
CA TYR A 139 -16.18 5.35 0.99
C TYR A 139 -16.00 6.49 2.03
N PRO A 140 -17.07 7.25 2.34
CA PRO A 140 -16.96 8.48 3.14
C PRO A 140 -16.38 8.27 4.54
N LYS A 141 -16.61 7.11 5.18
CA LYS A 141 -16.13 6.81 6.55
C LYS A 141 -14.60 6.78 6.67
N VAL A 142 -13.91 6.38 5.60
CA VAL A 142 -12.44 6.20 5.59
C VAL A 142 -11.72 7.25 4.75
N ARG A 143 -12.45 7.95 3.88
CA ARG A 143 -11.93 8.95 2.94
C ARG A 143 -10.97 9.94 3.59
N ASP A 144 -11.42 10.69 4.58
CA ASP A 144 -10.64 11.78 5.17
C ASP A 144 -9.34 11.29 5.79
N LYS A 145 -9.40 10.13 6.47
CA LYS A 145 -8.23 9.49 7.08
C LYS A 145 -7.19 9.11 6.03
N ILE A 146 -7.63 8.57 4.89
CA ILE A 146 -6.75 8.14 3.80
C ILE A 146 -6.23 9.36 3.02
N GLU A 147 -7.07 10.33 2.69
CA GLU A 147 -6.67 11.53 1.95
C GLU A 147 -5.63 12.36 2.73
N LYS A 148 -5.78 12.49 4.05
CA LYS A 148 -4.81 13.19 4.93
C LYS A 148 -3.41 12.56 4.93
N LYS A 149 -3.32 11.24 4.70
CA LYS A 149 -2.03 10.53 4.58
C LYS A 149 -1.60 10.26 3.14
N CYS A 150 -2.44 10.61 2.15
CA CYS A 150 -2.19 10.39 0.74
C CYS A 150 -1.42 11.55 0.09
N SER A 151 -0.24 11.22 -0.43
CA SER A 151 0.62 12.14 -1.16
C SER A 151 0.94 11.56 -2.54
N PHE A 152 1.33 12.39 -3.50
CA PHE A 152 1.93 11.89 -4.74
C PHE A 152 3.44 12.14 -4.72
N CYS A 153 4.18 11.24 -5.36
CA CYS A 153 5.62 11.27 -5.40
C CYS A 153 6.12 12.47 -6.22
N THR A 154 6.75 13.44 -5.54
CA THR A 154 7.81 14.26 -6.13
C THR A 154 9.12 13.79 -5.50
N LEU A 155 10.24 13.78 -6.24
CA LEU A 155 11.54 13.24 -5.81
C LEU A 155 11.94 13.68 -4.37
N LEU A 156 11.60 14.91 -3.98
CA LEU A 156 11.84 15.49 -2.65
C LEU A 156 11.00 14.88 -1.50
N LYS A 157 9.75 14.45 -1.76
CA LYS A 157 8.81 14.01 -0.71
C LYS A 157 9.12 12.62 -0.16
N LYS A 158 9.83 11.81 -0.93
CA LYS A 158 10.17 10.42 -0.63
C LYS A 158 11.10 10.32 0.59
N TYR A 159 12.06 11.23 0.66
CA TYR A 159 13.03 11.33 1.75
C TYR A 159 12.42 11.96 3.02
N ILE A 160 11.49 12.90 2.83
CA ILE A 160 10.88 13.68 3.92
C ILE A 160 9.77 12.91 4.64
N LEU A 161 8.92 12.14 3.94
CA LEU A 161 7.80 11.43 4.58
C LEU A 161 8.26 10.29 5.49
N LEU A 162 9.29 9.55 5.09
CA LEU A 162 9.91 8.51 5.93
C LEU A 162 10.62 9.13 7.14
N ASN A 163 11.34 10.23 6.97
CA ASN A 163 12.07 10.88 8.07
C ASN A 163 11.18 11.70 9.03
N MET A 164 10.15 12.41 8.55
CA MET A 164 9.34 13.32 9.38
C MET A 164 8.24 12.62 10.19
N ARG A 165 7.59 11.57 9.66
CA ARG A 165 6.52 10.87 10.41
C ARG A 165 7.07 9.94 11.49
N LEU A 166 8.31 9.46 11.33
CA LEU A 166 8.95 8.58 12.30
C LEU A 166 9.67 9.34 13.42
N LYS A 167 10.21 10.54 13.14
CA LYS A 167 10.83 11.41 14.17
C LYS A 167 9.84 12.19 15.04
N LYS A 168 8.57 12.33 14.67
CA LYS A 168 7.56 13.09 15.45
C LYS A 168 6.92 12.32 16.62
N LYS A 169 7.38 11.11 16.95
CA LYS A 169 6.87 10.30 18.08
C LYS A 169 7.98 9.59 18.88
N SER A 170 9.21 10.13 18.88
CA SER A 170 10.23 9.77 19.87
C SER A 170 10.24 10.80 20.98
#